data_AF-A0A1F6D1X3-F1
#
_entry.id   AF-A0A1F6D1X3-F1
#
_cell.length_a   1.000
_cell.length_b   1.000
_cell.length_c   1.000
_cell.angle_alpha   90.00
_cell.angle_beta   90.00
_cell.angle_gamma   90.00
#
_symmetry.space_group_name_H-M   'P 1'
#
loop_
_entity.id
_entity.type
_entity.pdbx_description
1 polymer ?
#
loop_
_entity_poly.entity_id
_entity_poly.type
_entity_poly.pdbx_seq_one_letter_code
_entity_poly.pdbx_strand_id
1 'polypeptide(L)'
;MEKTPSTTDRKTLNDSLRDATKEESSLSNLPLAYAEIVRSQISYLDADKRKEAIGLIRSWADYAKKHGVSDADPFSVRYHITHFAEESFGKQREHVALQEVGIGDVSQGGSTYEQAIAPFVSPEILDDQNVAVVGGTARVALKMHAGVTIKDELPINDVDIVVSTDADIPATARKYKVDLAGAKIIDGNVRTALPDLITNFDCTMNQVAVHEGKLLFSEKALRDTREGNIRLIAKEDPLFGSEGVLMPDGNVYLNRNGFYRGLSFLLRGKGQRLIVSKENIEREKDNIGRYWLVMLFVKIMPMKDDAARQEAIAHWHEIAKRIGSTQTEGSESFLNELITKYPETKAYSGAEGAFDTDAQVRWLIGRLTSKAVDKIYGQERVDLPATYTEANLELSDTTNAYNYSSFTQAVKSISETQK
;
A
#
# COMPACT_ATOMS: atom_id res chain seq x y z
N MET A 1 -38.87 -70.77 -9.20
CA MET A 1 -39.53 -69.56 -9.72
C MET A 1 -39.85 -68.73 -8.49
N GLU A 2 -39.37 -67.51 -8.28
CA GLU A 2 -38.85 -66.47 -9.17
C GLU A 2 -37.73 -65.70 -8.44
N LYS A 3 -36.77 -65.20 -9.23
CA LYS A 3 -35.88 -64.11 -8.83
C LYS A 3 -36.72 -62.84 -8.71
N THR A 4 -36.59 -62.11 -7.61
CA THR A 4 -37.06 -60.72 -7.51
C THR A 4 -35.84 -59.79 -7.44
N PRO A 5 -35.85 -58.64 -8.13
CA PRO A 5 -34.64 -57.91 -8.52
C PRO A 5 -34.13 -56.97 -7.44
N SER A 6 -32.85 -56.64 -7.56
CA SER A 6 -32.15 -55.59 -6.82
C SER A 6 -32.92 -54.27 -6.85
N THR A 7 -33.20 -53.74 -5.67
CA THR A 7 -33.59 -52.34 -5.50
C THR A 7 -32.43 -51.45 -5.94
N THR A 8 -32.63 -50.78 -7.06
CA THR A 8 -31.82 -49.67 -7.55
C THR A 8 -31.75 -48.61 -6.45
N ASP A 9 -30.54 -48.33 -5.97
CA ASP A 9 -30.25 -47.23 -5.05
C ASP A 9 -30.74 -45.91 -5.65
N ARG A 10 -31.88 -45.41 -5.16
CA ARG A 10 -32.28 -44.02 -5.37
C ARG A 10 -31.43 -43.15 -4.45
N LYS A 11 -30.29 -42.66 -4.96
CA LYS A 11 -29.59 -41.52 -4.34
C LYS A 11 -30.60 -40.39 -4.13
N THR A 12 -30.79 -39.98 -2.88
CA THR A 12 -31.66 -38.83 -2.57
C THR A 12 -30.93 -37.53 -2.90
N LEU A 13 -31.68 -36.46 -3.17
CA LEU A 13 -31.13 -35.11 -3.36
C LEU A 13 -30.24 -34.67 -2.18
N ASN A 14 -30.51 -35.17 -0.97
CA ASN A 14 -29.68 -34.95 0.22
C ASN A 14 -28.34 -35.71 0.19
N ASP A 15 -28.29 -36.89 -0.42
CA ASP A 15 -27.03 -37.62 -0.63
C ASP A 15 -26.20 -36.96 -1.74
N SER A 16 -26.84 -36.46 -2.79
CA SER A 16 -26.18 -35.66 -3.84
C SER A 16 -25.68 -34.31 -3.34
N LEU A 17 -26.41 -33.66 -2.41
CA LEU A 17 -25.97 -32.43 -1.75
C LEU A 17 -24.86 -32.68 -0.73
N ARG A 18 -24.87 -33.83 -0.02
CA ARG A 18 -23.77 -34.25 0.87
C ARG A 18 -22.52 -34.67 0.12
N ASP A 19 -22.65 -35.26 -1.08
CA ASP A 19 -21.50 -35.57 -1.95
C ASP A 19 -20.93 -34.29 -2.59
N ALA A 20 -21.78 -33.35 -3.04
CA ALA A 20 -21.32 -32.05 -3.58
C ALA A 20 -20.71 -31.11 -2.52
N THR A 21 -21.00 -31.32 -1.22
CA THR A 21 -20.43 -30.56 -0.08
C THR A 21 -19.29 -31.29 0.64
N LYS A 22 -19.04 -32.59 0.37
CA LYS A 22 -17.90 -33.34 0.91
C LYS A 22 -16.64 -33.29 0.03
N GLU A 23 -16.77 -32.85 -1.22
CA GLU A 23 -15.64 -32.65 -2.15
C GLU A 23 -15.33 -31.15 -2.43
N GLU A 24 -15.56 -30.24 -1.48
CA GLU A 24 -14.71 -29.04 -1.38
C GLU A 24 -13.29 -29.56 -1.07
N SER A 25 -12.35 -29.63 -2.02
CA SER A 25 -11.00 -30.20 -1.80
C SER A 25 -10.28 -29.54 -0.59
N SER A 26 -10.30 -30.22 0.56
CA SER A 26 -10.66 -29.65 1.85
C SER A 26 -9.66 -28.68 2.50
N LEU A 27 -10.10 -27.46 2.78
CA LEU A 27 -9.41 -26.53 3.67
C LEU A 27 -9.28 -27.05 5.13
N SER A 28 -9.66 -28.31 5.40
CA SER A 28 -9.69 -28.98 6.70
C SER A 28 -8.35 -29.05 7.42
N ASN A 29 -7.24 -28.99 6.68
CA ASN A 29 -5.89 -29.04 7.25
C ASN A 29 -5.30 -27.64 7.46
N LEU A 30 -6.04 -26.59 7.11
CA LEU A 30 -5.67 -25.22 7.42
C LEU A 30 -6.27 -24.83 8.78
N PRO A 31 -5.63 -23.92 9.52
CA PRO A 31 -6.28 -23.23 10.63
C PRO A 31 -7.64 -22.66 10.21
N LEU A 32 -8.65 -22.78 11.08
CA LEU A 32 -10.04 -22.41 10.76
C LEU A 32 -10.16 -20.98 10.23
N ALA A 33 -9.46 -20.03 10.87
CA ALA A 33 -9.44 -18.63 10.46
C ALA A 33 -8.94 -18.44 9.02
N TYR A 34 -7.97 -19.24 8.56
CA TYR A 34 -7.45 -19.17 7.19
C TYR A 34 -8.46 -19.77 6.21
N ALA A 35 -9.05 -20.92 6.58
CA ALA A 35 -10.06 -21.57 5.76
C ALA A 35 -11.25 -20.65 5.49
N GLU A 36 -11.72 -19.89 6.49
CA GLU A 36 -12.82 -18.92 6.34
C GLU A 36 -12.48 -17.80 5.36
N ILE A 37 -11.29 -17.21 5.47
CA ILE A 37 -10.81 -16.15 4.56
C ILE A 37 -10.74 -16.69 3.13
N VAL A 38 -10.11 -17.84 2.94
CA VAL A 38 -9.94 -18.46 1.63
C VAL A 38 -11.29 -18.73 1.00
N ARG A 39 -12.23 -19.36 1.73
CA ARG A 39 -13.59 -19.62 1.24
C ARG A 39 -14.28 -18.36 0.75
N SER A 40 -14.19 -17.26 1.51
CA SER A 40 -14.84 -16.01 1.11
C SER A 40 -14.30 -15.48 -0.22
N GLN A 41 -12.98 -15.53 -0.42
CA GLN A 41 -12.29 -14.98 -1.58
C GLN A 41 -12.38 -15.83 -2.85
N ILE A 42 -12.63 -17.13 -2.74
CA ILE A 42 -12.70 -18.03 -3.91
C ILE A 42 -14.11 -18.52 -4.22
N SER A 43 -15.11 -18.06 -3.47
CA SER A 43 -16.49 -18.54 -3.55
C SER A 43 -17.09 -18.45 -4.96
N TYR A 44 -16.71 -17.42 -5.72
CA TYR A 44 -17.18 -17.16 -7.08
C TYR A 44 -16.45 -17.95 -8.17
N LEU A 45 -15.35 -18.64 -7.84
CA LEU A 45 -14.57 -19.42 -8.81
C LEU A 45 -15.25 -20.75 -9.14
N ASP A 46 -15.01 -21.25 -10.34
CA ASP A 46 -15.37 -22.62 -10.72
C ASP A 46 -14.51 -23.67 -9.97
N ALA A 47 -14.93 -24.93 -10.00
CA ALA A 47 -14.33 -25.99 -9.17
C ALA A 47 -12.83 -26.20 -9.44
N ASP A 48 -12.40 -26.15 -10.70
CA ASP A 48 -11.01 -26.38 -11.07
C ASP A 48 -10.11 -25.22 -10.61
N LYS A 49 -10.56 -23.97 -10.82
CA LYS A 49 -9.83 -22.78 -10.35
C LYS A 49 -9.80 -22.69 -8.83
N ARG A 50 -10.89 -23.07 -8.14
CA ARG A 50 -10.87 -23.19 -6.67
C ARG A 50 -9.81 -24.16 -6.21
N LYS A 51 -9.71 -25.33 -6.84
CA LYS A 51 -8.72 -26.36 -6.48
C LYS A 51 -7.29 -25.84 -6.66
N GLU A 52 -7.01 -25.09 -7.72
CA GLU A 52 -5.71 -24.47 -7.95
C GLU A 52 -5.36 -23.43 -6.88
N ALA A 53 -6.28 -22.51 -6.57
CA ALA A 53 -6.09 -21.49 -5.53
C ALA A 53 -5.84 -22.13 -4.15
N ILE A 54 -6.65 -23.14 -3.79
CA ILE A 54 -6.47 -23.90 -2.55
C ILE A 54 -5.13 -24.63 -2.52
N GLY A 55 -4.69 -25.17 -3.65
CA GLY A 55 -3.39 -25.83 -3.79
C GLY A 55 -2.23 -24.92 -3.39
N LEU A 56 -2.24 -23.66 -3.83
CA LEU A 56 -1.20 -22.69 -3.46
C LEU A 56 -1.21 -22.35 -1.96
N ILE A 57 -2.39 -22.17 -1.37
CA ILE A 57 -2.51 -21.89 0.08
C ILE A 57 -2.05 -23.07 0.93
N ARG A 58 -2.25 -24.31 0.47
CA ARG A 58 -1.71 -25.50 1.12
C ARG A 58 -0.18 -25.55 1.04
N SER A 59 0.39 -25.25 -0.12
CA SER A 59 1.84 -25.13 -0.27
C SER A 59 2.44 -24.08 0.68
N TRP A 60 1.74 -22.97 0.90
CA TRP A 60 2.11 -22.00 1.94
C TRP A 60 2.05 -22.61 3.34
N ALA A 61 0.97 -23.31 3.70
CA ALA A 61 0.86 -23.93 5.03
C ALA A 61 1.96 -24.98 5.30
N ASP A 62 2.31 -25.76 4.28
CA ASP A 62 3.41 -26.73 4.34
C ASP A 62 4.77 -26.03 4.47
N TYR A 63 4.98 -24.94 3.72
CA TYR A 63 6.15 -24.07 3.87
C TYR A 63 6.24 -23.51 5.30
N ALA A 64 5.18 -22.88 5.80
CA ALA A 64 5.14 -22.28 7.13
C ALA A 64 5.48 -23.31 8.22
N LYS A 65 4.91 -24.52 8.13
CA LYS A 65 5.21 -25.63 9.04
C LYS A 65 6.68 -26.08 8.95
N LYS A 66 7.22 -26.22 7.74
CA LYS A 66 8.62 -26.62 7.51
C LYS A 66 9.61 -25.60 8.09
N HIS A 67 9.27 -24.32 8.02
CA HIS A 67 10.10 -23.22 8.49
C HIS A 67 9.81 -22.81 9.94
N GLY A 68 8.90 -23.50 10.64
CA GLY A 68 8.58 -23.21 12.04
C GLY A 68 7.91 -21.85 12.26
N VAL A 69 7.22 -21.34 11.23
CA VAL A 69 6.54 -20.03 11.28
C VAL A 69 5.38 -20.11 12.26
N SER A 70 5.34 -19.19 13.21
CA SER A 70 4.28 -19.10 14.22
C SER A 70 3.39 -17.89 13.93
N ASP A 71 2.07 -18.10 13.91
CA ASP A 71 1.09 -17.02 13.77
C ASP A 71 1.15 -16.00 14.94
N ALA A 72 1.75 -16.40 16.07
CA ALA A 72 2.00 -15.51 17.22
C ALA A 72 3.12 -14.49 16.97
N ASP A 73 3.95 -14.71 15.93
CA ASP A 73 4.99 -13.77 15.49
C ASP A 73 4.67 -13.23 14.09
N PRO A 74 3.96 -12.09 14.00
CA PRO A 74 3.50 -11.55 12.72
C PRO A 74 4.66 -11.00 11.87
N PHE A 75 5.81 -10.68 12.46
CA PHE A 75 7.02 -10.31 11.71
C PHE A 75 7.58 -11.52 10.97
N SER A 76 7.71 -12.67 11.65
CA SER A 76 8.09 -13.93 11.01
C SER A 76 7.12 -14.33 9.90
N VAL A 77 5.80 -14.25 10.14
CA VAL A 77 4.79 -14.53 9.10
C VAL A 77 4.99 -13.64 7.89
N ARG A 78 5.16 -12.32 8.08
CA ARG A 78 5.35 -11.35 6.99
C ARG A 78 6.59 -11.65 6.17
N TYR A 79 7.73 -11.93 6.81
CA TYR A 79 8.96 -12.32 6.12
C TYR A 79 8.73 -13.55 5.23
N HIS A 80 8.23 -14.62 5.84
CA HIS A 80 8.09 -15.91 5.18
C HIS A 80 7.04 -15.90 4.06
N ILE A 81 5.91 -15.21 4.25
CA ILE A 81 4.86 -15.17 3.23
C ILE A 81 5.27 -14.32 2.03
N THR A 82 6.03 -13.23 2.26
CA THR A 82 6.61 -12.45 1.16
C THR A 82 7.62 -13.29 0.40
N HIS A 83 8.54 -13.99 1.08
CA HIS A 83 9.50 -14.87 0.42
C HIS A 83 8.83 -15.99 -0.39
N PHE A 84 7.83 -16.67 0.21
CA PHE A 84 7.05 -17.69 -0.49
C PHE A 84 6.34 -17.15 -1.73
N ALA A 85 5.79 -15.93 -1.66
CA ALA A 85 5.15 -15.28 -2.80
C ALA A 85 6.16 -14.97 -3.92
N GLU A 86 7.36 -14.50 -3.58
CA GLU A 86 8.43 -14.25 -4.55
C GLU A 86 8.84 -15.54 -5.29
N GLU A 87 8.98 -16.65 -4.58
CA GLU A 87 9.27 -17.96 -5.18
C GLU A 87 8.10 -18.49 -6.04
N SER A 88 6.87 -18.29 -5.58
CA SER A 88 5.66 -18.87 -6.20
C SER A 88 5.16 -18.13 -7.44
N PHE A 89 5.41 -16.83 -7.50
CA PHE A 89 4.92 -15.95 -8.56
C PHE A 89 6.04 -15.38 -9.43
N GLY A 90 7.29 -15.50 -8.98
CA GLY A 90 8.46 -14.90 -9.63
C GLY A 90 8.59 -13.42 -9.31
N LYS A 91 9.82 -12.99 -9.07
CA LYS A 91 10.19 -11.57 -8.91
C LYS A 91 11.47 -11.32 -9.67
N GLN A 92 11.48 -10.38 -10.62
CA GLN A 92 12.75 -9.93 -11.20
C GLN A 92 13.44 -9.02 -10.19
N ARG A 93 14.72 -9.28 -9.97
CA ARG A 93 15.57 -8.39 -9.16
C ARG A 93 16.25 -7.42 -10.09
N GLU A 94 15.83 -6.18 -10.03
CA GLU A 94 16.56 -5.07 -10.62
C GLU A 94 17.42 -4.41 -9.55
N HIS A 95 18.66 -4.10 -9.91
CA HIS A 95 19.58 -3.35 -9.07
C HIS A 95 19.54 -1.87 -9.46
N VAL A 96 19.47 -0.98 -8.46
CA VAL A 96 19.67 0.46 -8.66
C VAL A 96 21.00 0.87 -8.06
N ALA A 97 21.78 1.63 -8.84
CA ALA A 97 23.00 2.27 -8.34
C ALA A 97 22.65 3.35 -7.32
N LEU A 98 23.31 3.29 -6.15
CA LEU A 98 23.11 4.21 -5.05
C LEU A 98 24.30 5.17 -4.92
N GLN A 99 23.99 6.45 -4.78
CA GLN A 99 24.92 7.48 -4.32
C GLN A 99 24.90 7.54 -2.80
N GLU A 100 25.99 8.02 -2.20
CA GLU A 100 26.17 8.03 -0.75
C GLU A 100 26.68 9.38 -0.25
N VAL A 101 26.08 9.86 0.83
CA VAL A 101 26.51 11.08 1.54
C VAL A 101 26.50 10.79 3.04
N GLY A 102 27.40 11.41 3.81
CA GLY A 102 27.38 11.31 5.27
C GLY A 102 26.11 11.93 5.83
N ILE A 103 25.37 11.20 6.68
CA ILE A 103 24.12 11.72 7.25
C ILE A 103 24.37 12.91 8.18
N GLY A 104 25.56 12.99 8.79
CA GLY A 104 25.99 14.14 9.61
C GLY A 104 26.11 15.45 8.83
N ASP A 105 26.25 15.40 7.50
CA ASP A 105 26.30 16.58 6.64
C ASP A 105 24.90 17.04 6.19
N VAL A 106 23.86 16.26 6.50
CA VAL A 106 22.48 16.54 6.08
C VAL A 106 21.81 17.46 7.10
N SER A 107 21.62 18.72 6.70
CA SER A 107 20.96 19.75 7.51
C SER A 107 20.10 20.68 6.67
N GLN A 108 19.08 21.25 7.29
CA GLN A 108 18.23 22.27 6.67
C GLN A 108 17.67 23.21 7.74
N GLY A 109 17.65 24.52 7.45
CA GLY A 109 17.10 25.51 8.38
C GLY A 109 17.79 25.54 9.75
N GLY A 110 19.08 25.17 9.81
CA GLY A 110 19.85 25.09 11.06
C GLY A 110 19.62 23.85 11.90
N SER A 111 18.77 22.91 11.45
CA SER A 111 18.56 21.61 12.10
C SER A 111 19.21 20.49 11.29
N THR A 112 19.90 19.58 11.98
CA THR A 112 20.40 18.33 11.39
C THR A 112 19.28 17.32 11.20
N TYR A 113 19.47 16.34 10.32
CA TYR A 113 18.50 15.26 10.15
C TYR A 113 18.26 14.48 11.45
N GLU A 114 19.31 14.20 12.22
CA GLU A 114 19.21 13.53 13.51
C GLU A 114 18.26 14.28 14.47
N GLN A 115 18.42 15.61 14.57
CA GLN A 115 17.55 16.46 15.38
C GLN A 115 16.09 16.44 14.88
N ALA A 116 15.88 16.37 13.57
CA ALA A 116 14.54 16.34 12.98
C ALA A 116 13.77 15.05 13.30
N ILE A 117 14.47 13.90 13.44
CA ILE A 117 13.84 12.60 13.68
C ILE A 117 13.80 12.16 15.15
N ALA A 118 14.68 12.72 16.00
CA ALA A 118 14.81 12.35 17.42
C ALA A 118 13.51 12.35 18.24
N PRO A 119 12.51 13.22 17.96
CA PRO A 119 11.21 13.15 18.64
C PRO A 119 10.40 11.87 18.33
N PHE A 120 10.70 11.19 17.23
CA PHE A 120 9.90 10.08 16.70
C PHE A 120 10.60 8.72 16.85
N VAL A 121 11.91 8.69 16.67
CA VAL A 121 12.73 7.46 16.74
C VAL A 121 14.06 7.73 17.43
N SER A 122 14.61 6.70 18.10
CA SER A 122 15.93 6.80 18.73
C SER A 122 17.01 7.07 17.66
N PRO A 123 17.89 8.08 17.83
CA PRO A 123 18.97 8.38 16.90
C PRO A 123 19.92 7.21 16.61
N GLU A 124 20.07 6.28 17.55
CA GLU A 124 20.88 5.07 17.38
C GLU A 124 20.52 4.25 16.14
N ILE A 125 19.28 4.38 15.63
CA ILE A 125 18.85 3.69 14.41
C ILE A 125 19.70 4.06 13.19
N LEU A 126 20.33 5.24 13.19
CA LEU A 126 21.12 5.73 12.06
C LEU A 126 22.44 4.95 11.90
N ASP A 127 22.96 4.37 12.99
CA ASP A 127 24.24 3.66 13.02
C ASP A 127 24.07 2.13 13.17
N ASP A 128 22.83 1.65 13.22
CA ASP A 128 22.53 0.22 13.42
C ASP A 128 22.83 -0.58 12.13
N GLN A 129 23.77 -1.53 12.22
CA GLN A 129 24.19 -2.33 11.06
C GLN A 129 23.13 -3.32 10.57
N ASN A 130 22.14 -3.63 11.42
CA ASN A 130 21.07 -4.57 11.09
C ASN A 130 19.78 -3.86 10.67
N VAL A 131 19.78 -2.52 10.64
CA VAL A 131 18.59 -1.72 10.34
C VAL A 131 18.92 -0.60 9.35
N ALA A 132 18.06 -0.40 8.36
CA ALA A 132 18.06 0.80 7.54
C ALA A 132 16.71 1.50 7.65
N VAL A 133 16.74 2.82 7.79
CA VAL A 133 15.54 3.66 7.72
C VAL A 133 15.18 3.89 6.26
N VAL A 134 13.92 3.70 5.90
CA VAL A 134 13.44 3.82 4.52
C VAL A 134 12.15 4.64 4.45
N GLY A 135 11.54 4.74 3.26
CA GLY A 135 10.21 5.32 3.10
C GLY A 135 10.16 6.81 3.42
N GLY A 136 9.12 7.24 4.14
CA GLY A 136 8.90 8.66 4.45
C GLY A 136 10.02 9.30 5.26
N THR A 137 10.51 8.58 6.26
CA THR A 137 11.54 9.09 7.15
C THR A 137 12.88 9.29 6.44
N ALA A 138 13.26 8.39 5.52
CA ALA A 138 14.45 8.55 4.69
C ALA A 138 14.28 9.64 3.60
N ARG A 139 13.07 9.82 3.05
CA ARG A 139 12.75 10.91 2.11
C ARG A 139 12.95 12.28 2.72
N VAL A 140 12.68 12.46 4.02
CA VAL A 140 12.98 13.70 4.75
C VAL A 140 14.47 14.03 4.66
N ALA A 141 15.36 13.06 4.91
CA ALA A 141 16.81 13.27 4.76
C ALA A 141 17.18 13.69 3.33
N LEU A 142 16.59 13.04 2.32
CA LEU A 142 16.83 13.40 0.92
C LEU A 142 16.37 14.82 0.60
N LYS A 143 15.23 15.26 1.12
CA LYS A 143 14.74 16.64 0.96
C LYS A 143 15.66 17.66 1.60
N MET A 144 16.14 17.38 2.82
CA MET A 144 17.13 18.23 3.50
C MET A 144 18.42 18.32 2.68
N HIS A 145 18.95 17.18 2.22
CA HIS A 145 20.12 17.12 1.36
C HIS A 145 19.92 17.87 0.02
N ALA A 146 18.72 17.77 -0.56
CA ALA A 146 18.34 18.46 -1.79
C ALA A 146 18.10 19.96 -1.61
N GLY A 147 18.02 20.47 -0.37
CA GLY A 147 17.70 21.86 -0.08
C GLY A 147 16.23 22.23 -0.30
N VAL A 148 15.32 21.25 -0.31
CA VAL A 148 13.89 21.44 -0.60
C VAL A 148 13.13 21.68 0.70
N THR A 149 12.36 22.78 0.78
CA THR A 149 11.56 23.10 1.98
C THR A 149 10.59 21.97 2.33
N ILE A 150 10.63 21.52 3.59
CA ILE A 150 9.75 20.48 4.11
C ILE A 150 8.56 21.14 4.82
N LYS A 151 7.38 21.10 4.20
CA LYS A 151 6.14 21.64 4.78
C LYS A 151 5.33 20.56 5.52
N ASP A 152 4.91 19.51 4.80
CA ASP A 152 3.83 18.62 5.26
C ASP A 152 4.26 17.20 5.64
N GLU A 153 5.56 16.96 5.75
CA GLU A 153 6.12 15.65 6.16
C GLU A 153 6.57 15.59 7.60
N LEU A 154 6.65 16.75 8.27
CA LEU A 154 6.93 16.86 9.70
C LEU A 154 5.65 17.33 10.42
N PRO A 155 5.34 16.80 11.61
CA PRO A 155 6.03 15.70 12.30
C PRO A 155 5.92 14.37 11.55
N ILE A 156 6.93 13.51 11.67
CA ILE A 156 6.91 12.16 11.10
C ILE A 156 5.73 11.39 11.71
N ASN A 157 4.98 10.68 10.87
CA ASN A 157 3.83 9.89 11.32
C ASN A 157 4.21 8.45 11.64
N ASP A 158 5.04 7.85 10.79
CA ASP A 158 5.40 6.45 10.78
C ASP A 158 6.87 6.29 10.36
N VAL A 159 7.54 5.31 10.96
CA VAL A 159 8.93 4.96 10.65
C VAL A 159 8.93 3.63 9.92
N ASP A 160 9.38 3.65 8.67
CA ASP A 160 9.57 2.46 7.86
C ASP A 160 11.04 2.02 7.95
N ILE A 161 11.27 0.71 8.11
CA ILE A 161 12.63 0.15 8.18
C ILE A 161 12.79 -1.07 7.28
N VAL A 162 14.03 -1.32 6.89
CA VAL A 162 14.53 -2.65 6.54
C VAL A 162 15.27 -3.20 7.75
N VAL A 163 15.00 -4.46 8.14
CA VAL A 163 15.66 -5.13 9.27
C VAL A 163 16.15 -6.52 8.87
N SER A 164 17.37 -6.86 9.27
CA SER A 164 17.95 -8.19 9.07
C SER A 164 17.41 -9.22 10.07
N THR A 165 17.26 -10.46 9.63
CA THR A 165 17.03 -11.65 10.49
C THR A 165 18.16 -11.92 11.48
N ASP A 166 19.34 -11.30 11.30
CA ASP A 166 20.45 -11.35 12.27
C ASP A 166 20.15 -10.55 13.55
N ALA A 167 19.10 -9.73 13.57
CA ALA A 167 18.61 -9.01 14.74
C ALA A 167 17.38 -9.69 15.38
N ASP A 168 17.13 -9.40 16.66
CA ASP A 168 15.83 -9.68 17.29
C ASP A 168 14.80 -8.69 16.73
N ILE A 169 14.07 -9.10 15.69
CA ILE A 169 13.12 -8.24 14.96
C ILE A 169 12.04 -7.66 15.90
N PRO A 170 11.34 -8.44 16.75
CA PRO A 170 10.37 -7.88 17.69
C PRO A 170 10.98 -6.88 18.67
N ALA A 171 12.17 -7.15 19.22
CA ALA A 171 12.84 -6.19 20.11
C ALA A 171 13.27 -4.91 19.37
N THR A 172 13.78 -5.06 18.15
CA THR A 172 14.21 -3.95 17.28
C THR A 172 13.04 -3.06 16.89
N ALA A 173 11.92 -3.65 16.44
CA ALA A 173 10.70 -2.92 16.11
C ALA A 173 10.15 -2.15 17.32
N ARG A 174 10.15 -2.76 18.53
CA ARG A 174 9.78 -2.07 19.76
C ARG A 174 10.75 -0.94 20.13
N LYS A 175 12.07 -1.18 20.02
CA LYS A 175 13.12 -0.19 20.31
C LYS A 175 12.93 1.07 19.48
N TYR A 176 12.61 0.91 18.19
CA TYR A 176 12.50 2.00 17.24
C TYR A 176 11.06 2.44 16.93
N LYS A 177 10.06 1.90 17.64
CA LYS A 177 8.64 2.22 17.48
C LYS A 177 8.12 2.04 16.05
N VAL A 178 8.52 0.93 15.43
CA VAL A 178 8.19 0.61 14.04
C VAL A 178 6.97 -0.29 13.99
N ASP A 179 6.01 0.08 13.15
CA ASP A 179 4.84 -0.77 12.88
C ASP A 179 5.21 -1.92 11.95
N LEU A 180 4.53 -3.07 12.09
CA LEU A 180 4.73 -4.22 11.19
C LEU A 180 4.55 -3.84 9.72
N ALA A 181 3.61 -2.93 9.44
CA ALA A 181 3.35 -2.44 8.09
C ALA A 181 4.56 -1.72 7.48
N GLY A 182 5.35 -1.04 8.31
CA GLY A 182 6.55 -0.31 7.91
C GLY A 182 7.84 -1.15 7.93
N ALA A 183 7.81 -2.37 8.47
CA ALA A 183 8.96 -3.26 8.49
C ALA A 183 9.05 -4.12 7.21
N LYS A 184 10.21 -4.08 6.57
CA LYS A 184 10.67 -5.04 5.54
C LYS A 184 11.77 -5.89 6.16
N ILE A 185 11.53 -7.20 6.23
CA ILE A 185 12.48 -8.14 6.84
C ILE A 185 13.25 -8.81 5.70
N ILE A 186 14.56 -8.92 5.88
CA ILE A 186 15.44 -9.60 4.92
C ILE A 186 16.33 -10.61 5.61
N ASP A 187 16.83 -11.57 4.84
CA ASP A 187 17.90 -12.45 5.27
C ASP A 187 19.26 -11.85 4.91
N GLY A 188 20.18 -11.86 5.87
CA GLY A 188 21.56 -11.39 5.69
C GLY A 188 21.74 -9.86 5.74
N ASN A 189 22.73 -9.36 5.00
CA ASN A 189 23.26 -8.02 5.19
C ASN A 189 22.39 -6.92 4.54
N VAL A 190 21.94 -5.96 5.36
CA VAL A 190 21.10 -4.82 4.94
C VAL A 190 21.72 -4.02 3.81
N ARG A 191 22.98 -3.61 3.95
CA ARG A 191 23.69 -2.81 2.93
C ARG A 191 23.66 -3.46 1.55
N THR A 192 23.86 -4.77 1.46
CA THR A 192 23.84 -5.51 0.19
C THR A 192 22.45 -5.69 -0.40
N ALA A 193 21.40 -5.74 0.43
CA ALA A 193 20.02 -5.93 -0.03
C ALA A 193 19.34 -4.63 -0.46
N LEU A 194 19.77 -3.48 0.09
CA LEU A 194 19.14 -2.17 -0.18
C LEU A 194 18.99 -1.83 -1.67
N PRO A 195 20.00 -2.02 -2.54
CA PRO A 195 19.86 -1.75 -3.98
C PRO A 195 18.67 -2.44 -4.65
N ASP A 196 18.28 -3.64 -4.18
CA ASP A 196 17.21 -4.46 -4.74
C ASP A 196 15.86 -4.13 -4.11
N LEU A 197 15.87 -3.76 -2.83
CA LEU A 197 14.65 -3.47 -2.08
C LEU A 197 14.03 -2.14 -2.51
N ILE A 198 14.86 -1.12 -2.73
CA ILE A 198 14.40 0.24 -3.03
C ILE A 198 13.77 0.34 -4.42
N THR A 199 14.09 -0.56 -5.36
CA THR A 199 13.45 -0.59 -6.69
C THR A 199 11.95 -0.87 -6.60
N ASN A 200 11.53 -1.57 -5.54
CA ASN A 200 10.14 -1.94 -5.27
C ASN A 200 9.38 -0.95 -4.39
N PHE A 201 9.85 0.28 -4.24
CA PHE A 201 9.16 1.32 -3.47
C PHE A 201 8.13 2.07 -4.31
N ASP A 202 7.14 2.72 -3.65
CA ASP A 202 5.95 3.28 -4.32
C ASP A 202 6.29 4.31 -5.39
N CYS A 203 7.26 5.17 -5.11
CA CYS A 203 7.66 6.26 -5.98
C CYS A 203 9.17 6.50 -5.92
N THR A 204 9.68 7.20 -6.93
CA THR A 204 11.11 7.49 -7.12
C THR A 204 11.74 8.23 -5.95
N MET A 205 11.06 9.26 -5.41
CA MET A 205 11.54 10.00 -4.23
C MET A 205 11.66 9.14 -2.96
N ASN A 206 11.06 7.94 -2.94
CA ASN A 206 11.22 6.99 -1.85
C ASN A 206 12.41 6.06 -2.05
N GLN A 207 13.06 6.03 -3.22
CA GLN A 207 14.25 5.21 -3.49
C GLN A 207 15.50 5.77 -2.78
N VAL A 208 15.40 5.80 -1.45
CA VAL A 208 16.34 6.34 -0.50
C VAL A 208 16.30 5.51 0.77
N ALA A 209 17.46 5.36 1.39
CA ALA A 209 17.62 4.74 2.69
C ALA A 209 18.63 5.54 3.54
N VAL A 210 18.53 5.42 4.85
CA VAL A 210 19.59 5.83 5.78
C VAL A 210 20.10 4.60 6.50
N HIS A 211 21.40 4.33 6.42
CA HIS A 211 22.02 3.14 6.98
C HIS A 211 23.50 3.39 7.29
N GLU A 212 23.96 2.96 8.46
CA GLU A 212 25.36 3.11 8.92
C GLU A 212 25.91 4.54 8.76
N GLY A 213 25.14 5.54 9.19
CA GLY A 213 25.52 6.94 9.12
C GLY A 213 25.57 7.50 7.69
N LYS A 214 25.01 6.80 6.70
CA LYS A 214 24.97 7.23 5.29
C LYS A 214 23.54 7.44 4.81
N LEU A 215 23.33 8.52 4.08
CA LEU A 215 22.18 8.71 3.21
C LEU A 215 22.49 8.06 1.86
N LEU A 216 21.71 7.04 1.48
CA LEU A 216 21.85 6.27 0.26
C LEU A 216 20.66 6.57 -0.66
N PHE A 217 20.87 6.99 -1.90
CA PHE A 217 19.77 7.36 -2.80
C PHE A 217 20.11 7.15 -4.28
N SER A 218 19.09 6.94 -5.11
CA SER A 218 19.28 6.92 -6.56
C SER A 218 19.37 8.33 -7.12
N GLU A 219 20.09 8.51 -8.23
CA GLU A 219 20.16 9.80 -8.93
C GLU A 219 18.76 10.31 -9.34
N LYS A 220 17.89 9.37 -9.75
CA LYS A 220 16.50 9.65 -10.10
C LYS A 220 15.71 10.17 -8.90
N ALA A 221 15.89 9.58 -7.71
CA ALA A 221 15.24 10.03 -6.48
C ALA A 221 15.63 11.46 -6.13
N LEU A 222 16.92 11.80 -6.23
CA LEU A 222 17.41 13.16 -5.96
C LEU A 222 16.83 14.17 -6.95
N ARG A 223 16.81 13.85 -8.24
CA ARG A 223 16.23 14.72 -9.28
C ARG A 223 14.74 14.95 -9.04
N ASP A 224 13.96 13.88 -8.87
CA ASP A 224 12.52 13.99 -8.64
C ASP A 224 12.21 14.71 -7.33
N THR A 225 13.05 14.56 -6.29
CA THR A 225 12.91 15.32 -5.05
C THR A 225 13.15 16.82 -5.26
N ARG A 226 14.20 17.21 -5.99
CA ARG A 226 14.51 18.62 -6.31
C ARG A 226 13.42 19.28 -7.14
N GLU A 227 12.85 18.56 -8.10
CA GLU A 227 11.82 19.05 -9.01
C GLU A 227 10.40 19.00 -8.41
N GLY A 228 10.24 18.34 -7.25
CA GLY A 228 8.96 18.12 -6.60
C GLY A 228 8.09 17.07 -7.30
N ASN A 229 8.68 16.16 -8.07
CA ASN A 229 7.98 15.14 -8.86
C ASN A 229 7.65 13.91 -8.02
N ILE A 230 6.38 13.59 -7.91
CA ILE A 230 5.85 12.29 -7.49
C ILE A 230 5.72 11.44 -8.76
N ARG A 231 6.67 10.52 -8.95
CA ARG A 231 6.64 9.54 -10.04
C ARG A 231 6.53 8.15 -9.46
N LEU A 232 5.38 7.49 -9.69
CA LEU A 232 5.19 6.11 -9.20
C LEU A 232 6.00 5.13 -10.05
N ILE A 233 6.38 4.03 -9.43
CA ILE A 233 7.17 2.97 -10.05
C ILE A 233 6.27 1.77 -10.35
N ALA A 234 6.43 1.17 -11.52
CA ALA A 234 5.87 -0.15 -11.82
C ALA A 234 6.68 -1.20 -11.03
N LYS A 235 6.18 -1.59 -9.86
CA LYS A 235 6.86 -2.56 -9.01
C LYS A 235 6.60 -3.97 -9.51
N GLU A 236 7.56 -4.84 -9.31
CA GLU A 236 7.34 -6.27 -9.37
C GLU A 236 7.22 -6.82 -7.94
N ASP A 237 6.13 -6.47 -7.26
CA ASP A 237 5.81 -7.03 -5.94
C ASP A 237 4.74 -8.13 -6.09
N PRO A 238 5.09 -9.42 -5.96
CA PRO A 238 4.16 -10.49 -6.27
C PRO A 238 3.06 -10.69 -5.23
N LEU A 239 3.24 -10.18 -4.00
CA LEU A 239 2.23 -10.28 -2.94
C LEU A 239 1.35 -9.03 -2.90
N PHE A 240 1.96 -7.84 -3.02
CA PHE A 240 1.27 -6.57 -2.86
C PHE A 240 0.83 -5.93 -4.19
N GLY A 241 1.34 -6.43 -5.32
CA GLY A 241 1.05 -5.92 -6.65
C GLY A 241 1.77 -4.61 -6.97
N SER A 242 1.56 -4.14 -8.20
CA SER A 242 2.12 -2.89 -8.69
C SER A 242 1.11 -1.73 -8.61
N GLU A 243 1.61 -0.51 -8.52
CA GLU A 243 0.82 0.72 -8.67
C GLU A 243 0.57 1.09 -10.14
N GLY A 244 1.27 0.44 -11.08
CA GLY A 244 1.11 0.68 -12.50
C GLY A 244 1.77 -0.38 -13.37
N VAL A 245 1.60 -0.24 -14.67
CA VAL A 245 2.20 -1.13 -15.66
C VAL A 245 3.28 -0.38 -16.40
N LEU A 246 4.45 -1.02 -16.56
CA LEU A 246 5.53 -0.47 -17.37
C LEU A 246 5.15 -0.55 -18.85
N MET A 247 5.11 0.60 -19.51
CA MET A 247 4.85 0.73 -20.95
C MET A 247 6.15 0.49 -21.74
N PRO A 248 6.07 0.11 -23.03
CA PRO A 248 7.26 -0.16 -23.85
C PRO A 248 8.24 1.03 -23.99
N ASP A 249 7.76 2.25 -23.80
CA ASP A 249 8.56 3.48 -23.81
C ASP A 249 9.23 3.79 -22.46
N GLY A 250 9.06 2.92 -21.46
CA GLY A 250 9.61 3.06 -20.11
C GLY A 250 8.74 3.91 -19.17
N ASN A 251 7.61 4.44 -19.62
CA ASN A 251 6.67 5.16 -18.76
C ASN A 251 5.80 4.20 -17.93
N VAL A 252 5.26 4.68 -16.82
CA VAL A 252 4.40 3.87 -15.94
C VAL A 252 2.96 4.33 -16.11
N TYR A 253 2.12 3.48 -16.71
CA TYR A 253 0.69 3.73 -16.77
C TYR A 253 0.04 3.30 -15.45
N LEU A 254 -0.52 4.26 -14.71
CA LEU A 254 -1.05 3.96 -13.37
C LEU A 254 -2.34 3.14 -13.45
N ASN A 255 -2.44 2.09 -12.64
CA ASN A 255 -3.75 1.49 -12.38
C ASN A 255 -4.55 2.39 -11.42
N ARG A 256 -5.79 2.03 -11.10
CA ARG A 256 -6.64 2.86 -10.22
C ARG A 256 -6.04 3.05 -8.83
N ASN A 257 -5.45 1.99 -8.26
CA ASN A 257 -4.82 2.04 -6.94
C ASN A 257 -3.60 2.96 -6.93
N GLY A 258 -2.75 2.88 -7.96
CA GLY A 258 -1.62 3.77 -8.11
C GLY A 258 -2.02 5.21 -8.34
N PHE A 259 -3.04 5.47 -9.15
CA PHE A 259 -3.56 6.82 -9.35
C PHE A 259 -4.06 7.43 -8.03
N TYR A 260 -4.84 6.67 -7.25
CA TYR A 260 -5.25 7.05 -5.90
C TYR A 260 -4.07 7.30 -4.96
N ARG A 261 -3.06 6.40 -4.95
CA ARG A 261 -1.89 6.54 -4.09
C ARG A 261 -1.06 7.78 -4.45
N GLY A 262 -0.85 8.01 -5.74
CA GLY A 262 -0.19 9.20 -6.26
C GLY A 262 -0.90 10.48 -5.83
N LEU A 263 -2.23 10.52 -5.96
CA LEU A 263 -3.04 11.64 -5.47
C LEU A 263 -2.95 11.83 -3.96
N SER A 264 -2.96 10.75 -3.19
CA SER A 264 -2.79 10.84 -1.74
C SER A 264 -1.41 11.40 -1.36
N PHE A 265 -0.36 11.12 -2.14
CA PHE A 265 0.97 11.70 -1.92
C PHE A 265 0.98 13.19 -2.28
N LEU A 266 0.34 13.56 -3.40
CA LEU A 266 0.23 14.94 -3.85
C LEU A 266 -0.51 15.80 -2.82
N LEU A 267 -1.71 15.39 -2.41
CA LEU A 267 -2.56 16.14 -1.47
C LEU A 267 -1.98 16.21 -0.05
N ARG A 268 -1.00 15.35 0.29
CA ARG A 268 -0.26 15.40 1.56
C ARG A 268 1.07 16.15 1.45
N GLY A 269 1.29 16.90 0.37
CA GLY A 269 2.49 17.74 0.20
C GLY A 269 3.81 16.96 0.10
N LYS A 270 3.77 15.66 -0.25
CA LYS A 270 5.01 14.88 -0.43
C LYS A 270 5.83 15.34 -1.64
N GLY A 271 5.17 15.95 -2.61
CA GLY A 271 5.77 16.65 -3.74
C GLY A 271 4.78 17.67 -4.29
N GLN A 272 5.19 18.41 -5.31
CA GLN A 272 4.39 19.47 -5.93
C GLN A 272 3.62 19.00 -7.17
N ARG A 273 4.11 17.96 -7.84
CA ARG A 273 3.48 17.45 -9.06
C ARG A 273 3.44 15.93 -9.09
N LEU A 274 2.31 15.36 -9.46
CA LEU A 274 2.16 13.94 -9.74
C LEU A 274 2.28 13.71 -11.24
N ILE A 275 3.25 12.88 -11.65
CA ILE A 275 3.44 12.52 -13.05
C ILE A 275 2.50 11.37 -13.41
N VAL A 276 1.68 11.59 -14.45
CA VAL A 276 0.66 10.66 -14.94
C VAL A 276 0.58 10.72 -16.47
N SER A 277 -0.35 9.98 -17.06
CA SER A 277 -0.72 10.16 -18.47
C SER A 277 -2.07 10.89 -18.61
N LYS A 278 -2.32 11.51 -19.77
CA LYS A 278 -3.66 12.07 -20.09
C LYS A 278 -4.73 10.99 -20.07
N GLU A 279 -4.38 9.79 -20.52
CA GLU A 279 -5.26 8.62 -20.53
C GLU A 279 -5.58 8.16 -19.09
N ASN A 280 -4.67 8.33 -18.12
CA ASN A 280 -5.00 8.12 -16.71
C ASN A 280 -6.04 9.12 -16.21
N ILE A 281 -5.86 10.41 -16.51
CA ILE A 281 -6.78 11.47 -16.08
C ILE A 281 -8.17 11.24 -16.68
N GLU A 282 -8.27 11.00 -17.98
CA GLU A 282 -9.55 10.76 -18.66
C GLU A 282 -10.25 9.51 -18.12
N ARG A 283 -9.51 8.41 -17.88
CA ARG A 283 -10.08 7.21 -17.27
C ARG A 283 -10.63 7.48 -15.87
N GLU A 284 -9.89 8.18 -15.03
CA GLU A 284 -10.25 8.34 -13.62
C GLU A 284 -11.28 9.44 -13.38
N LYS A 285 -11.47 10.37 -14.31
CA LYS A 285 -12.50 11.42 -14.27
C LYS A 285 -13.85 10.93 -13.75
N ASP A 286 -14.37 9.85 -14.32
CA ASP A 286 -15.68 9.27 -13.96
C ASP A 286 -15.59 8.12 -12.93
N ASN A 287 -14.38 7.59 -12.68
CA ASN A 287 -14.17 6.36 -11.93
C ASN A 287 -13.65 6.56 -10.50
N ILE A 288 -13.01 7.69 -10.20
CA ILE A 288 -12.38 7.92 -8.90
C ILE A 288 -13.38 8.14 -7.77
N GLY A 289 -14.63 8.53 -8.07
CA GLY A 289 -15.65 9.05 -7.15
C GLY A 289 -15.53 8.68 -5.67
N ARG A 290 -15.74 7.41 -5.28
CA ARG A 290 -15.70 6.97 -3.87
C ARG A 290 -14.34 7.19 -3.20
N TYR A 291 -13.26 7.09 -3.97
CA TYR A 291 -11.91 7.29 -3.46
C TYR A 291 -11.63 8.74 -3.04
N TRP A 292 -12.38 9.72 -3.57
CA TRP A 292 -12.31 11.10 -3.05
C TRP A 292 -12.72 11.17 -1.58
N LEU A 293 -13.78 10.47 -1.20
CA LEU A 293 -14.22 10.39 0.20
C LEU A 293 -13.22 9.62 1.05
N VAL A 294 -12.69 8.49 0.55
CA VAL A 294 -11.65 7.74 1.26
C VAL A 294 -10.40 8.59 1.50
N MET A 295 -9.93 9.37 0.51
CA MET A 295 -8.80 10.29 0.71
C MET A 295 -9.10 11.32 1.79
N LEU A 296 -10.29 11.93 1.74
CA LEU A 296 -10.69 12.92 2.73
C LEU A 296 -10.68 12.33 4.15
N PHE A 297 -11.42 11.25 4.38
CA PHE A 297 -11.62 10.70 5.72
C PHE A 297 -10.40 9.95 6.27
N VAL A 298 -9.64 9.24 5.44
CA VAL A 298 -8.54 8.36 5.90
C VAL A 298 -7.18 9.04 5.82
N LYS A 299 -6.98 9.98 4.88
CA LYS A 299 -5.65 10.52 4.60
C LYS A 299 -5.51 12.00 4.95
N ILE A 300 -6.55 12.80 4.71
CA ILE A 300 -6.50 14.26 4.94
C ILE A 300 -6.99 14.61 6.35
N MET A 301 -8.19 14.17 6.74
CA MET A 301 -8.76 14.48 8.05
C MET A 301 -7.87 14.06 9.25
N PRO A 302 -7.15 12.91 9.20
CA PRO A 302 -6.22 12.51 10.26
C PRO A 302 -4.88 13.26 10.27
N MET A 303 -4.61 14.16 9.32
CA MET A 303 -3.38 14.95 9.31
C MET A 303 -3.27 15.77 10.61
N LYS A 304 -2.10 15.74 11.24
CA LYS A 304 -1.85 16.36 12.55
C LYS A 304 -1.71 17.89 12.47
N ASP A 305 -1.20 18.41 11.36
CA ASP A 305 -1.04 19.85 11.14
C ASP A 305 -2.33 20.45 10.54
N ASP A 306 -2.92 21.39 11.25
CA ASP A 306 -4.20 22.02 10.90
C ASP A 306 -4.12 22.92 9.66
N ALA A 307 -2.97 23.57 9.40
CA ALA A 307 -2.76 24.41 8.24
C ALA A 307 -2.53 23.55 6.99
N ALA A 308 -1.67 22.54 7.09
CA ALA A 308 -1.44 21.56 6.03
C ALA A 308 -2.74 20.82 5.67
N ARG A 309 -3.56 20.46 6.67
CA ARG A 309 -4.86 19.84 6.46
C ARG A 309 -5.84 20.74 5.72
N GLN A 310 -5.85 22.04 6.04
CA GLN A 310 -6.68 23.02 5.33
C GLN A 310 -6.26 23.17 3.87
N GLU A 311 -4.96 23.28 3.61
CA GLU A 311 -4.40 23.35 2.26
C GLU A 311 -4.75 22.08 1.46
N ALA A 312 -4.58 20.90 2.07
CA ALA A 312 -4.93 19.62 1.47
C ALA A 312 -6.42 19.50 1.06
N ILE A 313 -7.35 20.02 1.87
CA ILE A 313 -8.79 20.03 1.54
C ILE A 313 -9.10 20.99 0.38
N ALA A 314 -8.39 22.12 0.30
CA ALA A 314 -8.58 23.05 -0.80
C ALA A 314 -8.02 22.47 -2.11
N HIS A 315 -6.81 21.89 -2.08
CA HIS A 315 -6.25 21.17 -3.21
C HIS A 315 -7.07 19.94 -3.59
N TRP A 316 -7.69 19.25 -2.65
CA TRP A 316 -8.56 18.10 -2.92
C TRP A 316 -9.70 18.44 -3.88
N HIS A 317 -10.38 19.57 -3.65
CA HIS A 317 -11.40 20.07 -4.58
C HIS A 317 -10.80 20.56 -5.90
N GLU A 318 -9.70 21.32 -5.84
CA GLU A 318 -9.07 21.87 -7.02
C GLU A 318 -8.60 20.76 -7.99
N ILE A 319 -7.92 19.73 -7.48
CA ILE A 319 -7.46 18.60 -8.27
C ILE A 319 -8.66 17.82 -8.83
N ALA A 320 -9.74 17.64 -8.05
CA ALA A 320 -10.96 17.00 -8.55
C ALA A 320 -11.58 17.78 -9.73
N LYS A 321 -11.56 19.12 -9.68
CA LYS A 321 -12.00 19.99 -10.80
C LYS A 321 -11.06 19.88 -12.01
N ARG A 322 -9.74 19.84 -11.80
CA ARG A 322 -8.73 19.68 -12.87
C ARG A 322 -8.83 18.34 -13.59
N ILE A 323 -9.08 17.26 -12.85
CA ILE A 323 -9.35 15.93 -13.41
C ILE A 323 -10.69 15.90 -14.17
N GLY A 324 -11.60 16.82 -13.85
CA GLY A 324 -12.95 16.88 -14.41
C GLY A 324 -13.96 16.01 -13.66
N SER A 325 -13.63 15.51 -12.47
CA SER A 325 -14.50 14.67 -11.63
C SER A 325 -15.67 15.44 -10.99
N THR A 326 -15.60 16.77 -10.96
CA THR A 326 -16.67 17.65 -10.47
C THR A 326 -16.65 18.98 -11.23
N GLN A 327 -17.79 19.66 -11.22
CA GLN A 327 -17.94 21.05 -11.70
C GLN A 327 -18.37 22.00 -10.58
N THR A 328 -18.36 21.54 -9.32
CA THR A 328 -18.76 22.35 -8.17
C THR A 328 -17.80 23.51 -7.90
N GLU A 329 -18.33 24.57 -7.28
CA GLU A 329 -17.58 25.81 -7.05
C GLU A 329 -16.67 25.79 -5.81
N GLY A 330 -16.79 24.78 -4.93
CA GLY A 330 -15.97 24.70 -3.72
C GLY A 330 -16.03 23.35 -3.01
N SER A 331 -15.11 23.14 -2.05
CA SER A 331 -14.96 21.87 -1.32
C SER A 331 -16.23 21.42 -0.59
N GLU A 332 -17.02 22.34 -0.03
CA GLU A 332 -18.30 22.00 0.65
C GLU A 332 -19.34 21.45 -0.34
N SER A 333 -19.51 22.14 -1.48
CA SER A 333 -20.42 21.69 -2.54
C SER A 333 -19.97 20.35 -3.13
N PHE A 334 -18.66 20.16 -3.30
CA PHE A 334 -18.08 18.90 -3.76
C PHE A 334 -18.32 17.76 -2.78
N LEU A 335 -18.11 18.00 -1.48
CA LEU A 335 -18.41 17.03 -0.43
C LEU A 335 -19.89 16.61 -0.47
N ASN A 336 -20.80 17.58 -0.57
CA ASN A 336 -22.24 17.32 -0.69
C ASN A 336 -22.60 16.52 -1.96
N GLU A 337 -21.96 16.83 -3.09
CA GLU A 337 -22.11 16.06 -4.34
C GLU A 337 -21.71 14.59 -4.12
N LEU A 338 -20.52 14.35 -3.56
CA LEU A 338 -20.00 13.00 -3.33
C LEU A 338 -20.88 12.19 -2.37
N ILE A 339 -21.33 12.80 -1.27
CA ILE A 339 -22.18 12.14 -0.27
C ILE A 339 -23.57 11.80 -0.85
N THR A 340 -24.08 12.64 -1.75
CA THR A 340 -25.34 12.38 -2.45
C THR A 340 -25.19 11.24 -3.44
N LYS A 341 -24.06 11.19 -4.16
CA LYS A 341 -23.74 10.17 -5.15
C LYS A 341 -23.40 8.81 -4.52
N TYR A 342 -22.79 8.82 -3.34
CA TYR A 342 -22.32 7.63 -2.62
C TYR A 342 -22.83 7.58 -1.18
N PRO A 343 -24.16 7.51 -0.94
CA PRO A 343 -24.73 7.58 0.40
C PRO A 343 -24.26 6.46 1.33
N GLU A 344 -23.83 5.31 0.78
CA GLU A 344 -23.25 4.19 1.53
C GLU A 344 -21.93 4.54 2.24
N THR A 345 -21.19 5.51 1.71
CA THR A 345 -19.92 5.95 2.31
C THR A 345 -20.14 6.86 3.50
N LYS A 346 -21.38 7.28 3.78
CA LYS A 346 -21.71 7.97 5.02
C LYS A 346 -21.23 7.12 6.19
N ALA A 347 -21.56 5.83 6.22
CA ALA A 347 -21.22 4.86 7.28
C ALA A 347 -19.71 4.59 7.48
N TYR A 348 -18.84 5.28 6.76
CA TYR A 348 -17.40 5.11 6.87
C TYR A 348 -16.87 5.87 8.10
N SER A 349 -16.65 5.15 9.19
CA SER A 349 -16.23 5.73 10.48
C SER A 349 -14.80 6.28 10.49
N GLY A 350 -14.01 6.04 9.42
CA GLY A 350 -12.59 6.41 9.37
C GLY A 350 -11.72 5.73 10.44
N ALA A 351 -12.32 4.87 11.28
CA ALA A 351 -11.63 4.14 12.31
C ALA A 351 -10.87 2.98 11.64
N GLU A 352 -9.59 3.19 11.39
CA GLU A 352 -8.65 2.08 11.29
C GLU A 352 -8.73 1.34 12.64
N GLY A 353 -9.27 0.13 12.62
CA GLY A 353 -9.46 -0.68 13.82
C GLY A 353 -8.14 -0.86 14.58
N ALA A 354 -8.24 -1.04 15.89
CA ALA A 354 -7.09 -1.32 16.74
C ALA A 354 -6.24 -2.47 16.17
N PHE A 355 -4.92 -2.34 16.33
CA PHE A 355 -3.91 -3.30 15.90
C PHE A 355 -4.17 -4.67 16.56
N ASP A 356 -4.77 -5.59 15.81
CA ASP A 356 -4.91 -7.00 16.17
C ASP A 356 -3.87 -7.79 15.38
N THR A 357 -2.90 -8.37 16.08
CA THR A 357 -1.86 -9.24 15.49
C THR A 357 -2.49 -10.32 14.62
N ASP A 358 -3.59 -10.91 15.07
CA ASP A 358 -4.31 -11.94 14.32
C ASP A 358 -4.95 -11.35 13.06
N ALA A 359 -5.42 -10.10 13.10
CA ALA A 359 -5.98 -9.43 11.92
C ALA A 359 -4.96 -9.19 10.82
N GLN A 360 -3.70 -8.91 11.17
CA GLN A 360 -2.63 -8.72 10.18
C GLN A 360 -2.23 -10.01 9.50
N VAL A 361 -2.08 -11.08 10.27
CA VAL A 361 -1.81 -12.42 9.73
C VAL A 361 -2.96 -12.84 8.80
N ARG A 362 -4.22 -12.67 9.24
CA ARG A 362 -5.42 -12.91 8.41
C ARG A 362 -5.40 -12.08 7.11
N TRP A 363 -5.02 -10.81 7.18
CA TRP A 363 -4.90 -9.95 6.00
C TRP A 363 -3.84 -10.45 5.02
N LEU A 364 -2.66 -10.86 5.49
CA LEU A 364 -1.60 -11.43 4.65
C LEU A 364 -2.04 -12.70 3.92
N ILE A 365 -2.76 -13.60 4.61
CA ILE A 365 -3.36 -14.79 3.99
C ILE A 365 -4.40 -14.41 2.92
N GLY A 366 -5.21 -13.40 3.20
CA GLY A 366 -6.15 -12.84 2.24
C GLY A 366 -5.44 -12.28 1.00
N ARG A 367 -4.30 -11.60 1.17
CA ARG A 367 -3.50 -11.08 0.04
C ARG A 367 -2.92 -12.19 -0.81
N LEU A 368 -2.33 -13.21 -0.18
CA LEU A 368 -1.80 -14.37 -0.88
C LEU A 368 -2.90 -15.10 -1.68
N THR A 369 -4.07 -15.26 -1.09
CA THR A 369 -5.22 -15.89 -1.75
C THR A 369 -5.68 -15.08 -2.96
N SER A 370 -5.83 -13.76 -2.82
CA SER A 370 -6.18 -12.89 -3.96
C SER A 370 -5.13 -13.00 -5.08
N LYS A 371 -3.84 -13.07 -4.76
CA LYS A 371 -2.77 -13.24 -5.76
C LYS A 371 -2.75 -14.61 -6.42
N ALA A 372 -3.11 -15.65 -5.68
CA ALA A 372 -3.36 -16.97 -6.26
C ALA A 372 -4.45 -16.88 -7.35
N VAL A 373 -5.54 -16.16 -7.06
CA VAL A 373 -6.63 -15.96 -8.01
C VAL A 373 -6.18 -15.13 -9.22
N ASP A 374 -5.46 -14.03 -9.01
CA ASP A 374 -4.90 -13.21 -10.10
C ASP A 374 -4.02 -14.06 -11.03
N LYS A 375 -3.21 -14.98 -10.49
CA LYS A 375 -2.37 -15.90 -11.28
C LYS A 375 -3.22 -16.82 -12.18
N ILE A 376 -4.31 -17.36 -11.64
CA ILE A 376 -5.18 -18.33 -12.32
C ILE A 376 -5.90 -17.72 -13.53
N TYR A 377 -6.35 -16.48 -13.41
CA TYR A 377 -7.01 -15.79 -14.53
C TYR A 377 -6.03 -15.24 -15.57
N GLY A 378 -4.72 -15.36 -15.31
CA GLY A 378 -3.71 -14.47 -15.89
C GLY A 378 -3.89 -13.07 -15.29
N GLN A 379 -2.77 -12.35 -15.06
CA GLN A 379 -2.81 -10.95 -14.63
C GLN A 379 -3.96 -10.25 -15.36
N GLU A 380 -4.87 -9.59 -14.64
CA GLU A 380 -5.89 -8.75 -15.25
C GLU A 380 -5.21 -8.01 -16.38
N ARG A 381 -5.63 -8.28 -17.63
CA ARG A 381 -5.21 -7.47 -18.76
C ARG A 381 -5.75 -6.09 -18.43
N VAL A 382 -4.93 -5.26 -17.79
CA VAL A 382 -5.14 -3.83 -17.78
C VAL A 382 -5.19 -3.49 -19.25
N ASP A 383 -6.36 -3.08 -19.75
CA ASP A 383 -6.49 -2.60 -21.11
C ASP A 383 -5.60 -1.36 -21.21
N LEU A 384 -4.36 -1.59 -21.64
CA LEU A 384 -3.37 -0.54 -21.76
C LEU A 384 -3.80 0.36 -22.92
N PRO A 385 -3.71 1.68 -22.75
CA PRO A 385 -3.97 2.57 -23.86
C PRO A 385 -2.96 2.31 -24.97
N ALA A 386 -3.37 2.54 -26.22
CA ALA A 386 -2.49 2.41 -27.38
C ALA A 386 -1.33 3.43 -27.36
N THR A 387 -1.47 4.50 -26.58
CA THR A 387 -0.48 5.58 -26.42
C THR A 387 -0.32 5.95 -24.95
N TYR A 388 0.86 6.47 -24.59
CA TYR A 388 1.09 7.15 -23.32
C TYR A 388 1.40 8.62 -23.62
N THR A 389 0.52 9.53 -23.20
CA THR A 389 0.77 10.98 -23.31
C THR A 389 1.09 11.55 -21.94
N GLU A 390 2.35 11.91 -21.68
CA GLU A 390 2.73 12.47 -20.37
C GLU A 390 1.88 13.70 -20.02
N ALA A 391 1.41 13.73 -18.79
CA ALA A 391 0.68 14.80 -18.16
C ALA A 391 1.10 14.90 -16.68
N ASN A 392 0.62 15.92 -15.99
CA ASN A 392 0.82 16.04 -14.57
C ASN A 392 -0.40 16.64 -13.87
N LEU A 393 -0.49 16.37 -12.57
CA LEU A 393 -1.39 17.05 -11.66
C LEU A 393 -0.51 17.82 -10.66
N GLU A 394 -0.58 19.14 -10.72
CA GLU A 394 0.25 20.02 -9.89
C GLU A 394 -0.59 20.65 -8.78
N LEU A 395 0.01 20.87 -7.61
CA LEU A 395 -0.57 21.72 -6.59
C LEU A 395 -0.42 23.19 -7.00
N SER A 396 -1.46 23.99 -6.77
CA SER A 396 -1.34 25.43 -6.93
C SER A 396 -0.66 26.08 -5.74
N ASP A 397 0.16 27.10 -6.01
CA ASP A 397 0.70 27.99 -4.98
C ASP A 397 -0.39 28.81 -4.27
N THR A 398 -1.58 28.89 -4.87
CA THR A 398 -2.75 29.58 -4.32
C THR A 398 -3.94 28.64 -4.28
N THR A 399 -4.53 28.45 -3.11
CA THR A 399 -5.78 27.71 -2.94
C THR A 399 -6.95 28.67 -2.76
N ASN A 400 -8.12 28.32 -3.30
CA ASN A 400 -9.34 29.07 -3.02
C ASN A 400 -9.69 29.00 -1.54
N ALA A 401 -9.98 30.15 -0.93
CA ALA A 401 -10.47 30.21 0.44
C ALA A 401 -11.83 29.51 0.55
N TYR A 402 -12.01 28.70 1.59
CA TYR A 402 -13.29 28.07 1.93
C TYR A 402 -13.54 28.19 3.44
N ASN A 403 -14.78 28.03 3.87
CA ASN A 403 -15.12 28.10 5.29
C ASN A 403 -14.73 26.78 5.99
N TYR A 404 -13.52 26.72 6.53
CA TYR A 404 -13.01 25.53 7.19
C TYR A 404 -13.89 25.05 8.35
N SER A 405 -14.48 25.97 9.12
CA SER A 405 -15.39 25.60 10.22
C SER A 405 -16.67 24.96 9.71
N SER A 406 -17.27 25.51 8.64
CA SER A 406 -18.47 24.95 8.01
C SER A 406 -18.17 23.58 7.40
N PHE A 407 -17.06 23.45 6.66
CA PHE A 407 -16.64 22.18 6.09
C PHE A 407 -16.42 21.10 7.15
N THR A 408 -15.71 21.41 8.24
CA THR A 408 -15.47 20.43 9.31
C THR A 408 -16.74 20.06 10.07
N GLN A 409 -17.71 20.98 10.21
CA GLN A 409 -19.03 20.66 10.74
C GLN A 409 -19.82 19.74 9.81
N ALA A 410 -19.76 19.96 8.49
CA ALA A 410 -20.36 19.06 7.51
C ALA A 410 -19.72 17.67 7.54
N VAL A 411 -18.40 17.59 7.69
CA VAL A 411 -17.69 16.31 7.87
C VAL A 411 -18.13 15.61 9.17
N LYS A 412 -18.20 16.34 10.29
CA LYS A 412 -18.62 15.79 11.59
C LYS A 412 -20.07 15.30 11.59
N SER A 413 -20.99 16.03 10.98
CA SER A 413 -22.41 15.63 10.95
C SER A 413 -22.63 14.31 10.21
N ILE A 414 -21.81 14.03 9.19
CA ILE A 414 -21.80 12.71 8.53
C ILE A 414 -21.40 11.63 9.54
N SER A 415 -20.32 11.85 10.29
CA SER A 415 -19.80 10.89 11.28
C SER A 415 -20.68 10.74 12.53
N GLU A 416 -21.44 11.77 12.91
CA GLU A 416 -22.28 11.79 14.12
C GLU A 416 -23.68 11.21 13.91
N THR A 417 -24.20 11.14 12.67
CA THR A 417 -25.49 10.49 12.37
C THR A 417 -25.43 8.93 12.54
N GLN A 418 -24.41 8.43 13.24
CA GLN A 418 -23.97 7.02 13.28
C GLN A 418 -23.59 6.51 14.67
N LYS A 419 -23.73 7.34 15.71
CA LYS A 419 -23.88 6.85 17.09
C LYS A 419 -25.36 6.74 17.40
#